data_AF-A0A454WHR4-F1
#
_entry.id   AF-A0A454WHR4-F1
#
_cell.length_a   1.000
_cell.length_b   1.000
_cell.length_c   1.000
_cell.angle_alpha   90.00
_cell.angle_beta   90.00
_cell.angle_gamma   90.00
#
_symmetry.space_group_name_H-M   'P 1'
#
loop_
_entity.id
_entity.type
_entity.pdbx_description
1 polymer ?
#
loop_
_entity_poly.entity_id
_entity_poly.type
_entity_poly.pdbx_seq_one_letter_code
_entity_poly.pdbx_strand_id
1 'polypeptide(L)'
;MTTPLRSSPARPARGAAGGLRLAAGLGSGLAVLAVSVAVAVTIGPADIGVGDAWSVVASRLGWATTDLTPIREGIVWNLRLPRTLLAAVCGAGLAVCGAVMQSLLRNPLADPFVLGVSSGASTGAVAVIVLGAGGGVLSVSGGAFVGALGSFALVLLLSHTLGGTTDRVVLSGVAAMQLFSALTSFVVTTAADAETTRGVLFWLLGSLSGAGWTEVGLCTAVLALALVVCLAHARTLDAFAFGQDAAAALGVSVARTRLVLLCVTALLTAALVSSAGAIGFVGLVLPHAARALVGPGHARLLPVTALAGAVFLVWADTLARTVLDPQEVPVGVVTSLVGVPAFVLVLYRTRRVR
;
A
#
# COMPACT_ATOMS: atom_id res chain seq x y z
N MET A 1 27.77 -48.27 42.28
CA MET A 1 28.25 -47.26 41.31
C MET A 1 27.04 -46.56 40.72
N THR A 2 26.69 -45.41 41.29
CA THR A 2 25.58 -44.55 40.86
C THR A 2 26.16 -43.41 40.03
N THR A 3 25.90 -43.40 38.73
CA THR A 3 26.34 -42.35 37.81
C THR A 3 25.47 -41.11 38.00
N PRO A 4 26.03 -39.92 38.31
CA PRO A 4 25.22 -38.73 38.46
C PRO A 4 24.82 -38.18 37.08
N LEU A 5 23.53 -37.86 36.93
CA LEU A 5 22.97 -37.17 35.77
C LEU A 5 23.56 -35.76 35.68
N ARG A 6 24.25 -35.47 34.56
CA ARG A 6 24.72 -34.11 34.24
C ARG A 6 23.52 -33.18 34.04
N SER A 7 23.41 -32.16 34.88
CA SER A 7 22.52 -31.02 34.69
C SER A 7 22.84 -30.30 33.39
N SER A 8 21.88 -30.26 32.47
CA SER A 8 22.00 -29.51 31.20
C SER A 8 22.06 -28.01 31.50
N PRO A 9 23.00 -27.23 30.93
CA PRO A 9 23.10 -25.81 31.22
C PRO A 9 21.89 -25.06 30.63
N ALA A 10 21.28 -24.20 31.44
CA ALA A 10 20.19 -23.31 31.02
C ALA A 10 20.65 -22.46 29.82
N ARG A 11 19.94 -22.58 28.68
CA ARG A 11 20.22 -21.77 27.48
C ARG A 11 19.99 -20.28 27.80
N PRO A 12 20.96 -19.39 27.58
CA PRO A 12 20.80 -17.98 27.88
C PRO A 12 19.79 -17.30 26.92
N ALA A 13 19.25 -16.18 27.38
CA ALA A 13 18.18 -15.37 26.81
C ALA A 13 18.39 -14.92 25.35
N ARG A 14 18.09 -15.78 24.37
CA ARG A 14 18.04 -15.42 22.94
C ARG A 14 16.94 -14.40 22.58
N GLY A 15 15.94 -14.23 23.46
CA GLY A 15 14.80 -13.33 23.22
C GLY A 15 15.13 -11.83 23.33
N ALA A 16 15.95 -11.43 24.31
CA ALA A 16 16.23 -10.02 24.58
C ALA A 16 17.09 -9.35 23.50
N ALA A 17 18.14 -10.05 23.04
CA ALA A 17 19.00 -9.56 21.95
C ALA A 17 18.28 -9.46 20.60
N GLY A 18 17.31 -10.35 20.35
CA GLY A 18 16.48 -10.31 19.15
C GLY A 18 15.47 -9.15 19.15
N GLY A 19 14.92 -8.81 20.32
CA GLY A 19 14.03 -7.66 20.50
C GLY A 19 14.73 -6.32 20.29
N LEU A 20 15.93 -6.16 20.85
CA LEU A 20 16.72 -4.93 20.72
C LEU A 20 17.14 -4.65 19.26
N ARG A 21 17.56 -5.68 18.52
CA ARG A 21 17.92 -5.56 17.10
C ARG A 21 16.73 -5.15 16.22
N LEU A 22 15.55 -5.69 16.51
CA LEU A 22 14.33 -5.31 15.81
C LEU A 22 13.94 -3.86 16.12
N ALA A 23 13.96 -3.47 17.39
CA ALA A 23 13.66 -2.10 17.81
C ALA A 23 14.63 -1.09 17.18
N ALA A 24 15.93 -1.40 17.15
CA ALA A 24 16.93 -0.59 16.47
C ALA A 24 16.69 -0.51 14.96
N GLY A 25 16.34 -1.63 14.31
CA GLY A 25 15.98 -1.66 12.89
C GLY A 25 14.75 -0.80 12.58
N LEU A 26 13.69 -0.91 13.38
CA LEU A 26 12.49 -0.07 13.23
C LEU A 26 12.79 1.41 13.48
N GLY A 27 13.61 1.73 14.49
CA GLY A 27 14.08 3.08 14.76
C GLY A 27 14.84 3.68 13.58
N SER A 28 15.75 2.90 12.97
CA SER A 28 16.45 3.34 11.75
C SER A 28 15.52 3.53 10.56
N GLY A 29 14.52 2.66 10.37
CA GLY A 29 13.55 2.79 9.29
C GLY A 29 12.65 4.02 9.45
N LEU A 30 12.22 4.34 10.67
CA LEU A 30 11.50 5.56 10.99
C LEU A 30 12.35 6.80 10.75
N ALA A 31 13.63 6.77 11.13
CA ALA A 31 14.56 7.87 10.86
C ALA A 31 14.75 8.09 9.35
N VAL A 32 14.94 7.03 8.57
CA VAL A 32 15.04 7.10 7.11
C VAL A 32 13.76 7.65 6.49
N LEU A 33 12.58 7.25 6.98
CA LEU A 33 11.31 7.79 6.51
C LEU A 33 11.19 9.28 6.85
N ALA A 34 11.50 9.68 8.08
CA ALA A 34 11.46 11.09 8.49
C ALA A 34 12.38 11.96 7.63
N VAL A 35 13.62 11.50 7.40
CA VAL A 35 14.57 12.18 6.51
C VAL A 35 14.08 12.20 5.06
N SER A 36 13.48 11.11 4.58
CA SER A 36 12.93 11.05 3.21
C SER A 36 11.79 12.04 3.02
N VAL A 37 10.87 12.14 3.97
CA VAL A 37 9.77 13.14 3.96
C VAL A 37 10.36 14.55 4.03
N ALA A 38 11.30 14.77 4.94
CA ALA A 38 11.99 16.05 5.12
C ALA A 38 12.64 16.56 3.82
N VAL A 39 13.34 15.68 3.10
CA VAL A 39 13.99 16.03 1.83
C VAL A 39 12.97 16.12 0.68
N ALA A 40 11.98 15.22 0.62
CA ALA A 40 10.98 15.23 -0.45
C ALA A 40 10.17 16.54 -0.46
N VAL A 41 9.79 17.07 0.70
CA VAL A 41 9.02 18.33 0.81
C VAL A 41 9.76 19.52 0.22
N THR A 42 11.10 19.50 0.21
CA THR A 42 11.91 20.59 -0.37
C THR A 42 12.02 20.48 -1.90
N ILE A 43 11.68 19.33 -2.47
CA ILE A 43 11.80 19.05 -3.91
C ILE A 43 10.44 19.23 -4.59
N GLY A 44 10.34 20.17 -5.52
CA GLY A 44 9.16 20.35 -6.36
C GLY A 44 9.34 21.45 -7.41
N PRO A 45 8.39 21.58 -8.35
CA PRO A 45 8.50 22.46 -9.51
C PRO A 45 8.47 23.95 -9.16
N ALA A 46 7.87 24.32 -8.03
CA ALA A 46 7.93 25.70 -7.53
C ALA A 46 9.33 26.01 -6.98
N ASP A 47 9.94 27.11 -7.42
CA ASP A 47 11.24 27.58 -6.95
C ASP A 47 11.13 28.13 -5.51
N ILE A 48 11.21 27.22 -4.54
CA ILE A 48 11.15 27.47 -3.10
C ILE A 48 12.40 26.83 -2.48
N GLY A 49 13.24 27.66 -1.87
CA GLY A 49 14.48 27.21 -1.25
C GLY A 49 14.24 26.25 -0.08
N VAL A 50 15.26 25.45 0.26
CA VAL A 50 15.21 24.49 1.38
C VAL A 50 14.89 25.21 2.70
N GLY A 51 15.54 26.34 2.97
CA GLY A 51 15.30 27.14 4.17
C GLY A 51 13.88 27.69 4.24
N ASP A 52 13.35 28.14 3.11
CA ASP A 52 11.98 28.65 2.97
C ASP A 52 10.94 27.55 3.22
N ALA A 53 11.14 26.36 2.66
CA ALA A 53 10.25 25.24 2.90
C ALA A 53 10.18 24.87 4.40
N TRP A 54 11.32 24.86 5.08
CA TRP A 54 11.35 24.59 6.52
C TRP A 54 10.84 25.76 7.38
N SER A 55 10.99 27.01 6.93
CA SER A 55 10.42 28.17 7.63
C SER A 55 8.89 28.12 7.62
N VAL A 56 8.27 27.65 6.52
CA VAL A 56 6.83 27.37 6.47
C VAL A 56 6.43 26.29 7.46
N VAL A 57 7.13 25.16 7.48
CA VAL A 57 6.80 24.07 8.41
C VAL A 57 6.95 24.54 9.86
N ALA A 58 8.01 25.26 10.20
CA ALA A 58 8.22 25.83 11.53
C ALA A 58 7.15 26.87 11.89
N SER A 59 6.73 27.71 10.93
CA SER A 59 5.62 28.67 11.07
C SER A 59 4.32 27.98 11.45
N ARG A 60 3.94 26.95 10.68
CA ARG A 60 2.68 26.22 10.87
C ARG A 60 2.65 25.37 12.15
N LEU A 61 3.82 25.00 12.67
CA LEU A 61 3.98 24.34 13.97
C LEU A 61 4.06 25.32 15.16
N GLY A 62 4.06 26.64 14.89
CA GLY A 62 4.14 27.68 15.92
C GLY A 62 5.54 27.89 16.51
N TRP A 63 6.59 27.42 15.83
CA TRP A 63 7.99 27.54 16.28
C TRP A 63 8.70 28.78 15.75
N ALA A 64 8.21 29.35 14.65
CA ALA A 64 8.79 30.53 14.00
C ALA A 64 7.71 31.34 13.27
N THR A 65 8.10 32.43 12.61
CA THR A 65 7.30 33.12 11.60
C THR A 65 7.96 32.97 10.24
N THR A 66 7.17 33.01 9.16
CA THR A 66 7.68 33.01 7.78
C THR A 66 7.33 34.32 7.09
N ASP A 67 8.28 34.89 6.36
CA ASP A 67 8.07 36.12 5.57
C ASP A 67 7.59 35.80 4.14
N LEU A 68 7.31 34.54 3.84
CA LEU A 68 6.84 34.10 2.54
C LEU A 68 5.41 34.56 2.24
N THR A 69 5.11 34.69 0.95
CA THR A 69 3.75 34.98 0.51
C THR A 69 2.79 33.83 0.87
N PRO A 70 1.50 34.11 1.13
CA PRO A 70 0.50 33.07 1.44
C PRO A 70 0.41 31.96 0.37
N ILE A 71 0.70 32.28 -0.89
CA ILE A 71 0.74 31.31 -1.99
C ILE A 71 1.91 30.32 -1.80
N ARG A 72 3.12 30.81 -1.52
CA ARG A 72 4.30 29.97 -1.28
C ARG A 72 4.14 29.11 -0.03
N GLU A 73 3.57 29.70 1.03
CA GLU A 73 3.23 28.96 2.25
C GLU A 73 2.22 27.84 1.96
N GLY A 74 1.17 28.15 1.18
CA GLY A 74 0.17 27.19 0.73
C GLY A 74 0.75 26.06 -0.12
N ILE A 75 1.73 26.33 -1.00
CA ILE A 75 2.40 25.30 -1.80
C ILE A 75 3.10 24.29 -0.89
N VAL A 76 3.82 24.74 0.13
CA VAL A 76 4.53 23.82 1.02
C VAL A 76 3.56 23.06 1.92
N TRP A 77 2.65 23.77 2.59
CA TRP A 77 1.79 23.19 3.63
C TRP A 77 0.56 22.44 3.09
N ASN A 78 -0.06 22.91 2.01
CA ASN A 78 -1.31 22.32 1.49
C ASN A 78 -1.09 21.43 0.26
N LEU A 79 0.03 21.54 -0.44
CA LEU A 79 0.32 20.71 -1.62
C LEU A 79 1.46 19.72 -1.37
N ARG A 80 2.67 20.19 -1.05
CA ARG A 80 3.84 19.31 -0.95
C ARG A 80 3.80 18.36 0.25
N LEU A 81 3.49 18.89 1.43
CA LEU A 81 3.51 18.10 2.65
C LEU A 81 2.41 17.01 2.66
N PRO A 82 1.13 17.30 2.32
CA PRO A 82 0.09 16.28 2.26
C PRO A 82 0.36 15.23 1.19
N ARG A 83 0.83 15.63 0.00
CA ARG A 83 1.23 14.70 -1.07
C ARG A 83 2.33 13.74 -0.63
N THR A 84 3.37 14.27 0.03
CA THR A 84 4.49 13.46 0.52
C THR A 84 4.05 12.48 1.61
N LEU A 85 3.22 12.93 2.55
CA LEU A 85 2.69 12.07 3.62
C LEU A 85 1.72 11.02 3.07
N LEU A 86 0.86 11.39 2.12
CA LEU A 86 -0.04 10.44 1.47
C LEU A 86 0.77 9.39 0.69
N ALA A 87 1.84 9.77 0.01
CA ALA A 87 2.77 8.84 -0.64
C ALA A 87 3.33 7.82 0.37
N ALA A 88 3.79 8.29 1.54
CA ALA A 88 4.28 7.40 2.59
C ALA A 88 3.19 6.42 3.08
N VAL A 89 1.97 6.90 3.31
CA VAL A 89 0.85 6.10 3.80
C VAL A 89 0.38 5.08 2.75
N CYS A 90 0.20 5.49 1.50
CA CYS A 90 -0.15 4.61 0.39
C CYS A 90 0.92 3.55 0.17
N GLY A 91 2.20 3.93 0.23
CA GLY A 91 3.32 3.02 0.08
C GLY A 91 3.34 1.95 1.18
N ALA A 92 3.19 2.38 2.44
CA ALA A 92 3.09 1.48 3.57
C ALA A 92 1.92 0.51 3.46
N GLY A 93 0.73 1.03 3.16
CA GLY A 93 -0.48 0.23 3.15
C GLY A 93 -0.53 -0.76 1.99
N LEU A 94 -0.13 -0.38 0.78
CA LEU A 94 -0.03 -1.29 -0.36
C LEU A 94 0.99 -2.39 -0.10
N ALA A 95 2.13 -2.06 0.51
CA ALA A 95 3.14 -3.04 0.88
C ALA A 95 2.63 -4.03 1.96
N VAL A 96 1.92 -3.53 2.98
CA VAL A 96 1.28 -4.38 4.01
C VAL A 96 0.23 -5.29 3.40
N CYS A 97 -0.65 -4.77 2.54
CA CYS A 97 -1.62 -5.58 1.81
C CYS A 97 -0.93 -6.69 1.01
N GLY A 98 0.14 -6.35 0.28
CA GLY A 98 0.96 -7.32 -0.45
C GLY A 98 1.50 -8.44 0.44
N ALA A 99 2.10 -8.10 1.59
CA ALA A 99 2.62 -9.08 2.53
C ALA A 99 1.54 -10.05 3.04
N VAL A 100 0.37 -9.53 3.39
CA VAL A 100 -0.76 -10.31 3.88
C VAL A 100 -1.34 -11.18 2.76
N MET A 101 -1.56 -10.63 1.57
CA MET A 101 -2.11 -11.36 0.42
C MET A 101 -1.19 -12.51 -0.02
N GLN A 102 0.13 -12.30 -0.02
CA GLN A 102 1.10 -13.35 -0.32
C GLN A 102 1.02 -14.54 0.64
N SER A 103 0.69 -14.29 1.91
CA SER A 103 0.54 -15.33 2.91
C SER A 103 -0.84 -16.00 2.86
N LEU A 104 -1.91 -15.22 2.66
CA LEU A 104 -3.28 -15.74 2.52
C LEU A 104 -3.47 -16.61 1.27
N LEU A 105 -2.80 -16.23 0.18
CA LEU A 105 -2.85 -16.97 -1.08
C LEU A 105 -1.71 -18.00 -1.21
N ARG A 106 -0.79 -18.03 -0.22
CA ARG A 106 0.43 -18.85 -0.25
C ARG A 106 1.19 -18.74 -1.58
N ASN A 107 1.19 -17.53 -2.14
CA ASN A 107 1.77 -17.23 -3.43
C ASN A 107 2.60 -15.94 -3.31
N PRO A 108 3.94 -16.00 -3.47
CA PRO A 108 4.79 -14.81 -3.38
C PRO A 108 4.51 -13.77 -4.47
N LEU A 109 3.76 -14.14 -5.52
CA LEU A 109 3.33 -13.24 -6.59
C LEU A 109 1.95 -12.62 -6.36
N ALA A 110 1.30 -12.92 -5.23
CA ALA A 110 0.03 -12.30 -4.92
C ALA A 110 0.19 -10.78 -4.72
N ASP A 111 -0.81 -10.06 -5.23
CA ASP A 111 -0.90 -8.61 -5.15
C ASP A 111 -2.31 -8.22 -4.65
N PRO A 112 -2.46 -7.13 -3.87
CA PRO A 112 -3.77 -6.60 -3.47
C PRO A 112 -4.80 -6.46 -4.60
N PHE A 113 -4.37 -6.20 -5.84
CA PHE A 113 -5.31 -5.99 -6.95
C PHE A 113 -5.93 -7.29 -7.47
N VAL A 114 -5.45 -8.46 -7.04
CA VAL A 114 -6.05 -9.76 -7.34
C VAL A 114 -7.51 -9.83 -6.86
N LEU A 115 -7.90 -9.05 -5.86
CA LEU A 115 -9.28 -8.99 -5.36
C LEU A 115 -10.23 -8.13 -6.23
N GLY A 116 -9.79 -7.66 -7.40
CA GLY A 116 -10.59 -6.83 -8.30
C GLY A 116 -10.91 -5.43 -7.77
N VAL A 117 -10.44 -5.09 -6.57
CA VAL A 117 -10.69 -3.82 -5.86
C VAL A 117 -10.28 -2.63 -6.72
N SER A 118 -9.11 -2.69 -7.36
CA SER A 118 -8.60 -1.61 -8.20
C SER A 118 -9.46 -1.40 -9.46
N SER A 119 -9.85 -2.46 -10.17
CA SER A 119 -10.72 -2.33 -11.34
C SER A 119 -12.10 -1.82 -10.98
N GLY A 120 -12.65 -2.25 -9.84
CA GLY A 120 -13.89 -1.70 -9.29
C GLY A 120 -13.78 -0.21 -8.99
N ALA A 121 -12.66 0.21 -8.39
CA ALA A 121 -12.38 1.61 -8.14
C ALA A 121 -12.33 2.44 -9.43
N SER A 122 -11.65 1.92 -10.45
CA SER A 122 -11.62 2.50 -11.78
C SER A 122 -13.01 2.69 -12.38
N THR A 123 -13.84 1.66 -12.36
CA THR A 123 -15.22 1.77 -12.88
C THR A 123 -16.04 2.77 -12.10
N GLY A 124 -15.92 2.79 -10.77
CA GLY A 124 -16.61 3.75 -9.91
C GLY A 124 -16.20 5.20 -10.17
N ALA A 125 -14.89 5.46 -10.30
CA ALA A 125 -14.37 6.77 -10.67
C ALA A 125 -14.87 7.20 -12.05
N VAL A 126 -14.78 6.30 -13.04
CA VAL A 126 -15.24 6.56 -14.42
C VAL A 126 -16.75 6.80 -14.48
N ALA A 127 -17.55 6.09 -13.70
CA ALA A 127 -18.99 6.34 -13.63
C ALA A 127 -19.30 7.75 -13.10
N VAL A 128 -18.55 8.23 -12.09
CA VAL A 128 -18.72 9.61 -11.60
C VAL A 128 -18.24 10.63 -12.65
N ILE A 129 -17.06 10.42 -13.24
CA ILE A 129 -16.42 11.35 -14.19
C ILE A 129 -17.22 11.46 -15.50
N VAL A 130 -17.61 10.32 -16.09
CA VAL A 130 -18.18 10.27 -17.45
C VAL A 130 -19.70 10.31 -17.43
N LEU A 131 -20.34 9.60 -16.49
CA LEU A 131 -21.81 9.50 -16.44
C LEU A 131 -22.45 10.50 -15.47
N GLY A 132 -21.64 11.26 -14.71
CA GLY A 132 -22.15 12.14 -13.65
C GLY A 132 -22.84 11.38 -12.51
N ALA A 133 -22.49 10.11 -12.31
CA ALA A 133 -23.12 9.27 -11.29
C ALA A 133 -23.00 9.91 -9.90
N GLY A 134 -24.13 9.99 -9.18
CA GLY A 134 -24.19 10.64 -7.86
C GLY A 134 -24.50 12.14 -7.91
N GLY A 135 -24.76 12.73 -9.08
CA GLY A 135 -25.38 14.05 -9.21
C GLY A 135 -24.62 15.19 -8.53
N GLY A 136 -23.28 15.08 -8.44
CA GLY A 136 -22.41 16.03 -7.75
C GLY A 136 -22.28 15.84 -6.23
N VAL A 137 -23.08 14.96 -5.63
CA VAL A 137 -22.98 14.61 -4.19
C VAL A 137 -21.82 13.63 -3.96
N LEU A 138 -21.61 12.70 -4.89
CA LEU A 138 -20.55 11.72 -4.82
C LEU A 138 -19.28 12.26 -5.49
N SER A 139 -18.20 12.41 -4.72
CA SER A 139 -16.89 12.75 -5.28
C SER A 139 -16.32 11.59 -6.09
N VAL A 140 -15.34 11.87 -6.95
CA VAL A 140 -14.62 10.82 -7.71
C VAL A 140 -14.04 9.76 -6.77
N SER A 141 -13.42 10.18 -5.67
CA SER A 141 -12.91 9.26 -4.63
C SER A 141 -14.04 8.46 -3.98
N GLY A 142 -15.20 9.07 -3.73
CA GLY A 142 -16.38 8.36 -3.22
C GLY A 142 -16.89 7.29 -4.20
N GLY A 143 -16.98 7.62 -5.49
CA GLY A 143 -17.33 6.68 -6.55
C GLY A 143 -16.34 5.53 -6.64
N ALA A 144 -15.04 5.85 -6.63
CA ALA A 144 -13.96 4.87 -6.62
C ALA A 144 -14.06 3.93 -5.40
N PHE A 145 -14.30 4.47 -4.21
CA PHE A 145 -14.45 3.66 -3.00
C PHE A 145 -15.66 2.72 -3.10
N VAL A 146 -16.82 3.21 -3.53
CA VAL A 146 -18.03 2.39 -3.71
C VAL A 146 -17.82 1.30 -4.77
N GLY A 147 -17.22 1.65 -5.91
CA GLY A 147 -16.90 0.68 -6.96
C GLY A 147 -15.91 -0.40 -6.49
N ALA A 148 -14.92 -0.02 -5.70
CA ALA A 148 -13.96 -0.93 -5.09
C ALA A 148 -14.65 -1.94 -4.14
N LEU A 149 -15.56 -1.45 -3.28
CA LEU A 149 -16.35 -2.29 -2.40
C LEU A 149 -17.31 -3.21 -3.17
N GLY A 150 -17.95 -2.70 -4.22
CA GLY A 150 -18.83 -3.49 -5.08
C GLY A 150 -18.09 -4.65 -5.76
N SER A 151 -16.89 -4.38 -6.27
CA SER A 151 -16.03 -5.41 -6.85
C SER A 151 -15.60 -6.45 -5.82
N PHE A 152 -15.15 -6.01 -4.64
CA PHE A 152 -14.78 -6.93 -3.58
C PHE A 152 -15.97 -7.78 -3.09
N ALA A 153 -17.15 -7.19 -2.96
CA ALA A 153 -18.38 -7.91 -2.60
C ALA A 153 -18.73 -8.98 -3.64
N LEU A 154 -18.57 -8.68 -4.94
CA LEU A 154 -18.74 -9.66 -6.01
C LEU A 154 -17.73 -10.81 -5.88
N VAL A 155 -16.47 -10.52 -5.58
CA VAL A 155 -15.45 -11.56 -5.34
C VAL A 155 -15.81 -12.45 -4.16
N LEU A 156 -16.27 -11.88 -3.05
CA LEU A 156 -16.70 -12.67 -1.89
C LEU A 156 -17.93 -13.52 -2.21
N LEU A 157 -18.92 -12.97 -2.92
CA LEU A 157 -20.12 -13.69 -3.34
C LEU A 157 -19.77 -14.89 -4.21
N LEU A 158 -18.99 -14.67 -5.28
CA LEU A 158 -18.56 -15.73 -6.19
C LEU A 158 -17.67 -16.76 -5.49
N SER A 159 -16.77 -16.32 -4.62
CA SER A 159 -15.92 -17.24 -3.86
C SER A 159 -16.76 -18.11 -2.92
N HIS A 160 -17.75 -17.54 -2.24
CA HIS A 160 -18.63 -18.27 -1.34
C HIS A 160 -19.49 -19.29 -2.08
N THR A 161 -20.12 -18.92 -3.20
CA THR A 161 -20.96 -19.84 -4.00
C THR A 161 -20.14 -20.95 -4.63
N LEU A 162 -18.89 -20.68 -5.00
CA LEU A 162 -18.00 -21.69 -5.53
C LEU A 162 -17.41 -22.59 -4.44
N GLY A 163 -17.41 -22.22 -3.16
CA GLY A 163 -16.94 -23.04 -2.03
C GLY A 163 -15.60 -22.62 -1.41
N GLY A 164 -15.29 -21.32 -1.39
CA GLY A 164 -14.39 -20.65 -0.42
C GLY A 164 -12.88 -20.97 -0.45
N THR A 165 -12.40 -21.80 -1.39
CA THR A 165 -10.98 -22.16 -1.48
C THR A 165 -10.11 -21.02 -2.00
N THR A 166 -8.79 -21.13 -1.83
CA THR A 166 -7.84 -20.09 -2.28
C THR A 166 -7.91 -19.83 -3.77
N ASP A 167 -7.93 -20.89 -4.56
CA ASP A 167 -7.96 -20.80 -6.02
C ASP A 167 -9.26 -20.16 -6.49
N ARG A 168 -10.38 -20.43 -5.81
CA ARG A 168 -11.68 -19.82 -6.11
C ARG A 168 -11.70 -18.33 -5.84
N VAL A 169 -11.09 -17.85 -4.75
CA VAL A 169 -10.94 -16.40 -4.50
C VAL A 169 -10.19 -15.73 -5.64
N VAL A 170 -9.10 -16.35 -6.12
CA VAL A 170 -8.29 -15.82 -7.22
C VAL A 170 -9.09 -15.82 -8.53
N LEU A 171 -9.75 -16.92 -8.87
CA LEU A 171 -10.59 -17.02 -10.08
C LEU A 171 -11.75 -16.02 -10.06
N SER A 172 -12.44 -15.86 -8.93
CA SER A 172 -13.46 -14.84 -8.74
C SER A 172 -12.90 -13.43 -8.88
N GLY A 173 -11.71 -13.19 -8.34
CA GLY A 173 -10.97 -11.94 -8.48
C GLY A 173 -10.66 -11.58 -9.93
N VAL A 174 -10.13 -12.53 -10.70
CA VAL A 174 -9.85 -12.37 -12.14
C VAL A 174 -11.14 -12.10 -12.92
N ALA A 175 -12.23 -12.83 -12.63
CA ALA A 175 -13.52 -12.61 -13.28
C ALA A 175 -14.08 -11.21 -13.00
N ALA A 176 -14.06 -10.77 -11.73
CA ALA A 176 -14.49 -9.43 -11.34
C ALA A 176 -13.61 -8.35 -12.01
N MET A 177 -12.29 -8.52 -11.97
CA MET A 177 -11.34 -7.62 -12.63
C MET A 177 -11.67 -7.41 -14.11
N GLN A 178 -11.93 -8.50 -14.85
CA GLN A 178 -12.28 -8.43 -16.28
C GLN A 178 -13.64 -7.76 -16.51
N LEU A 179 -14.64 -8.06 -15.68
CA LEU A 179 -15.96 -7.43 -15.76
C LEU A 179 -15.88 -5.92 -15.56
N PHE A 180 -15.26 -5.46 -14.47
CA PHE A 180 -15.13 -4.04 -14.17
C PHE A 180 -14.24 -3.33 -15.20
N SER A 181 -13.17 -3.98 -15.68
CA SER A 181 -12.36 -3.42 -16.77
C SER A 181 -13.17 -3.25 -18.06
N ALA A 182 -14.00 -4.23 -18.42
CA ALA A 182 -14.89 -4.14 -19.59
C ALA A 182 -15.94 -3.04 -19.43
N LEU A 183 -16.53 -2.89 -18.24
CA LEU A 183 -17.47 -1.80 -17.93
C LEU A 183 -16.80 -0.43 -18.04
N THR A 184 -15.59 -0.30 -17.51
CA THR A 184 -14.78 0.93 -17.60
C THR A 184 -14.55 1.30 -19.06
N SER A 185 -14.06 0.36 -19.87
CA SER A 185 -13.83 0.57 -21.29
C SER A 185 -15.12 0.92 -22.04
N PHE A 186 -16.21 0.19 -21.79
CA PHE A 186 -17.51 0.45 -22.42
C PHE A 186 -17.99 1.88 -22.16
N VAL A 187 -17.95 2.34 -20.90
CA VAL A 187 -18.37 3.70 -20.53
C VAL A 187 -17.49 4.74 -21.21
N VAL A 188 -16.17 4.58 -21.16
CA VAL A 188 -15.23 5.51 -21.81
C VAL A 188 -15.48 5.58 -23.32
N THR A 189 -15.62 4.43 -23.99
CA THR A 189 -15.77 4.41 -25.45
C THR A 189 -17.12 4.90 -25.96
N THR A 190 -18.16 4.84 -25.12
CA THR A 190 -19.52 5.21 -25.55
C THR A 190 -19.93 6.62 -25.13
N ALA A 191 -19.35 7.16 -24.04
CA ALA A 191 -19.84 8.37 -23.42
C ALA A 191 -18.76 9.44 -23.11
N ALA A 192 -17.47 9.11 -23.15
CA ALA A 192 -16.42 10.09 -22.83
C ALA A 192 -15.95 10.86 -24.07
N ASP A 193 -15.73 12.17 -23.92
CA ASP A 193 -15.01 12.97 -24.91
C ASP A 193 -13.48 12.81 -24.78
N ALA A 194 -12.73 13.46 -25.67
CA ALA A 194 -11.26 13.33 -25.72
C ALA A 194 -10.57 13.83 -24.44
N GLU A 195 -11.10 14.87 -23.79
CA GLU A 195 -10.48 15.44 -22.59
C GLU A 195 -10.78 14.60 -21.36
N THR A 196 -12.04 14.17 -21.23
CA THR A 196 -12.48 13.24 -20.18
C THR A 196 -11.73 11.91 -20.29
N THR A 197 -11.54 11.40 -21.51
CA THR A 197 -10.74 10.19 -21.76
C THR A 197 -9.30 10.36 -21.26
N ARG A 198 -8.65 11.50 -21.55
CA ARG A 198 -7.32 11.81 -21.03
C ARG A 198 -7.31 11.83 -19.51
N GLY A 199 -8.28 12.49 -18.88
CA GLY A 199 -8.43 12.50 -17.42
C GLY A 199 -8.60 11.11 -16.82
N VAL A 200 -9.40 10.25 -17.44
CA VAL A 200 -9.56 8.84 -17.05
C VAL A 200 -8.23 8.09 -17.14
N LEU A 201 -7.49 8.23 -18.24
CA LEU A 201 -6.18 7.60 -18.40
C LEU A 201 -5.20 8.02 -17.29
N PHE A 202 -5.16 9.31 -16.94
CA PHE A 202 -4.34 9.79 -15.82
C PHE A 202 -4.76 9.18 -14.48
N TRP A 203 -6.07 9.06 -14.22
CA TRP A 203 -6.58 8.46 -12.99
C TRP A 203 -6.23 6.97 -12.88
N LEU A 204 -6.38 6.22 -13.99
CA LEU A 204 -6.06 4.80 -14.08
C LEU A 204 -4.58 4.49 -13.84
N LEU A 205 -3.70 5.44 -14.15
CA LEU A 205 -2.26 5.32 -13.94
C LEU A 205 -1.81 5.70 -12.51
N GLY A 206 -2.72 6.16 -11.66
CA GLY A 206 -2.45 6.57 -10.28
C GLY A 206 -1.72 7.91 -10.19
N SER A 207 -2.21 8.78 -9.31
CA SER A 207 -1.61 10.09 -9.04
C SER A 207 -1.85 10.52 -7.60
N LEU A 208 -0.86 11.19 -7.02
CA LEU A 208 -0.93 11.83 -5.72
C LEU A 208 -1.08 13.36 -5.83
N SER A 209 -1.34 13.88 -7.03
CA SER A 209 -1.48 15.33 -7.28
C SER A 209 -2.69 15.96 -6.57
N GLY A 210 -3.75 15.17 -6.32
CA GLY A 210 -4.96 15.61 -5.61
C GLY A 210 -4.91 15.45 -4.10
N ALA A 211 -3.74 15.17 -3.51
CA ALA A 211 -3.62 14.87 -2.08
C ALA A 211 -3.90 16.08 -1.18
N GLY A 212 -4.78 15.91 -0.20
CA GLY A 212 -5.04 16.86 0.88
C GLY A 212 -4.86 16.27 2.28
N TRP A 213 -4.98 17.12 3.30
CA TRP A 213 -4.87 16.72 4.70
C TRP A 213 -5.95 15.73 5.12
N THR A 214 -7.14 15.82 4.53
CA THR A 214 -8.26 14.90 4.79
C THR A 214 -7.91 13.48 4.37
N GLU A 215 -7.38 13.30 3.15
CA GLU A 215 -6.95 12.01 2.61
C GLU A 215 -5.80 11.43 3.44
N VAL A 216 -4.85 12.27 3.87
CA VAL A 216 -3.74 11.84 4.75
C VAL A 216 -4.29 11.31 6.08
N GLY A 217 -5.18 12.06 6.74
CA GLY A 217 -5.77 11.65 8.02
C GLY A 217 -6.56 10.36 7.90
N LEU A 218 -7.44 10.27 6.89
CA LEU A 218 -8.27 9.08 6.63
C LEU A 218 -7.40 7.86 6.33
N CYS A 219 -6.50 7.95 5.35
CA CYS A 219 -5.67 6.82 4.95
C CYS A 219 -4.74 6.36 6.07
N THR A 220 -4.22 7.29 6.89
CA THR A 220 -3.39 6.97 8.05
C THR A 220 -4.19 6.21 9.10
N ALA A 221 -5.41 6.64 9.40
CA ALA A 221 -6.28 5.96 10.36
C ALA A 221 -6.65 4.54 9.89
N VAL A 222 -7.01 4.38 8.62
CA VAL A 222 -7.33 3.06 8.04
C VAL A 222 -6.09 2.16 8.02
N LEU A 223 -4.92 2.69 7.65
CA LEU A 223 -3.65 1.95 7.70
C LEU A 223 -3.31 1.50 9.13
N ALA A 224 -3.40 2.39 10.11
CA ALA A 224 -3.09 2.08 11.50
C ALA A 224 -4.00 0.96 12.02
N LEU A 225 -5.31 1.06 11.76
CA LEU A 225 -6.28 0.03 12.14
C LEU A 225 -5.97 -1.31 11.45
N ALA A 226 -5.74 -1.29 10.14
CA ALA A 226 -5.41 -2.50 9.37
C ALA A 226 -4.11 -3.14 9.87
N LEU A 227 -3.08 -2.35 10.17
CA LEU A 227 -1.81 -2.84 10.69
C LEU A 227 -1.97 -3.47 12.07
N VAL A 228 -2.76 -2.87 12.97
CA VAL A 228 -3.09 -3.45 14.28
C VAL A 228 -3.77 -4.81 14.12
N VAL A 229 -4.78 -4.91 13.25
CA VAL A 229 -5.48 -6.18 13.00
C VAL A 229 -4.54 -7.22 12.41
N CYS A 230 -3.74 -6.86 11.41
CA CYS A 230 -2.78 -7.77 10.78
C CYS A 230 -1.69 -8.25 11.76
N LEU A 231 -1.21 -7.37 12.64
CA LEU A 231 -0.23 -7.72 13.68
C LEU A 231 -0.84 -8.62 14.76
N ALA A 232 -2.10 -8.41 15.14
CA ALA A 232 -2.82 -9.31 16.04
C ALA A 232 -2.93 -10.74 15.45
N HIS A 233 -3.02 -10.85 14.12
CA HIS A 233 -3.04 -12.11 13.39
C HIS A 233 -1.66 -12.58 12.88
N ALA A 234 -0.55 -11.97 13.30
CA ALA A 234 0.79 -12.29 12.77
C ALA A 234 1.17 -13.77 12.95
N ARG A 235 0.89 -14.36 14.12
CA ARG A 235 1.17 -15.79 14.38
C ARG A 235 0.32 -16.70 13.51
N THR A 236 -0.91 -16.29 13.20
CA THR A 236 -1.80 -17.03 12.31
C THR A 236 -1.32 -16.96 10.86
N LEU A 237 -0.85 -15.79 10.42
CA LEU A 237 -0.21 -15.63 9.12
C LEU A 237 1.04 -16.50 8.98
N ASP A 238 1.85 -16.62 10.04
CA ASP A 238 2.99 -17.54 10.09
C ASP A 238 2.52 -19.01 10.00
N ALA A 239 1.42 -19.38 10.67
CA ALA A 239 0.85 -20.73 10.60
C ALA A 239 0.37 -21.09 9.19
N PHE A 240 -0.20 -20.14 8.43
CA PHE A 240 -0.63 -20.37 7.04
C PHE A 240 0.51 -20.74 6.10
N ALA A 241 1.76 -20.39 6.43
CA ALA A 241 2.92 -20.83 5.65
C ALA A 241 3.07 -22.36 5.64
N PHE A 242 2.68 -23.03 6.73
CA PHE A 242 2.72 -24.50 6.87
C PHE A 242 1.49 -25.20 6.26
N GLY A 243 0.52 -24.46 5.75
CA GLY A 243 -0.71 -24.99 5.15
C GLY A 243 -1.94 -24.84 6.04
N GLN A 244 -3.12 -25.08 5.45
CA GLN A 244 -4.39 -24.88 6.13
C GLN A 244 -4.65 -25.95 7.21
N ASP A 245 -4.32 -27.21 6.93
CA ASP A 245 -4.51 -28.31 7.89
C ASP A 245 -3.61 -28.16 9.12
N ALA A 246 -2.35 -27.76 8.91
CA ALA A 246 -1.41 -27.46 9.99
C ALA A 246 -1.90 -26.29 10.86
N ALA A 247 -2.40 -25.22 10.23
CA ALA A 247 -2.98 -24.09 10.96
C ALA A 247 -4.24 -24.49 11.75
N ALA A 248 -5.13 -25.30 11.16
CA ALA A 248 -6.32 -25.80 11.82
C ALA A 248 -5.98 -26.69 13.03
N ALA A 249 -4.98 -27.56 12.90
CA ALA A 249 -4.47 -28.38 14.01
C ALA A 249 -3.87 -27.55 15.17
N LEU A 250 -3.38 -26.34 14.87
CA LEU A 250 -2.92 -25.35 15.87
C LEU A 250 -4.08 -24.53 16.49
N GLY A 251 -5.33 -24.91 16.21
CA GLY A 251 -6.53 -24.25 16.77
C GLY A 251 -6.95 -22.97 16.04
N VAL A 252 -6.39 -22.69 14.85
CA VAL A 252 -6.76 -21.51 14.07
C VAL A 252 -8.10 -21.73 13.38
N SER A 253 -9.02 -20.77 13.54
CA SER A 253 -10.22 -20.68 12.70
C SER A 253 -9.86 -20.14 11.30
N VAL A 254 -9.41 -21.04 10.41
CA VAL A 254 -8.84 -20.69 9.09
C VAL A 254 -9.80 -19.83 8.27
N ALA A 255 -11.04 -20.27 8.09
CA ALA A 255 -12.03 -19.57 7.26
C ALA A 255 -12.35 -18.16 7.80
N ARG A 256 -12.58 -18.03 9.11
CA ARG A 256 -12.87 -16.74 9.76
C ARG A 256 -11.70 -15.78 9.66
N THR A 257 -10.49 -16.25 9.98
CA THR A 257 -9.29 -15.41 9.94
C THR A 257 -8.99 -14.95 8.51
N ARG A 258 -9.18 -15.85 7.54
CA ARG A 258 -9.05 -15.53 6.12
C ARG A 258 -10.04 -14.46 5.68
N LEU A 259 -11.31 -14.59 6.04
CA LEU A 259 -12.32 -13.59 5.71
C LEU A 259 -11.99 -12.22 6.32
N VAL A 260 -11.61 -12.18 7.61
CA VAL A 260 -11.20 -10.94 8.28
C VAL A 260 -10.03 -10.26 7.55
N LEU A 261 -8.97 -11.01 7.25
CA LEU A 261 -7.79 -10.44 6.61
C LEU A 261 -8.04 -10.04 5.15
N LEU A 262 -8.90 -10.76 4.42
CA LEU A 262 -9.37 -10.35 3.10
C LEU A 262 -10.16 -9.04 3.18
N CYS A 263 -11.09 -8.91 4.12
CA CYS A 263 -11.85 -7.68 4.30
C CYS A 263 -10.95 -6.50 4.69
N VAL A 264 -10.01 -6.70 5.62
CA VAL A 264 -9.09 -5.65 6.07
C VAL A 264 -8.20 -5.17 4.92
N THR A 265 -7.62 -6.09 4.15
CA THR A 265 -6.76 -5.73 3.01
C THR A 265 -7.54 -5.12 1.86
N ALA A 266 -8.77 -5.58 1.60
CA ALA A 266 -9.65 -4.97 0.61
C ALA A 266 -10.08 -3.56 1.00
N LEU A 267 -10.45 -3.33 2.27
CA LEU A 267 -10.81 -2.01 2.79
C LEU A 267 -9.63 -1.04 2.77
N LEU A 268 -8.45 -1.49 3.19
CA LEU A 268 -7.23 -0.68 3.11
C LEU A 268 -6.92 -0.33 1.65
N THR A 269 -6.95 -1.32 0.74
CA THR A 269 -6.71 -1.08 -0.69
C THR A 269 -7.74 -0.14 -1.29
N ALA A 270 -9.03 -0.30 -0.97
CA ALA A 270 -10.10 0.57 -1.45
C ALA A 270 -9.90 2.03 -1.00
N ALA A 271 -9.56 2.26 0.27
CA ALA A 271 -9.26 3.59 0.79
C ALA A 271 -8.07 4.22 0.04
N LEU A 272 -6.94 3.51 -0.05
CA LEU A 272 -5.73 4.03 -0.69
C LEU A 272 -5.93 4.29 -2.20
N VAL A 273 -6.56 3.37 -2.92
CA VAL A 273 -6.80 3.49 -4.36
C VAL A 273 -7.85 4.58 -4.66
N SER A 274 -8.84 4.78 -3.78
CA SER A 274 -9.80 5.87 -3.93
C SER A 274 -9.17 7.26 -3.79
N SER A 275 -8.10 7.37 -3.00
CA SER A 275 -7.37 8.63 -2.79
C SER A 275 -6.23 8.86 -3.78
N ALA A 276 -5.50 7.81 -4.18
CA ALA A 276 -4.28 7.93 -4.99
C ALA A 276 -4.36 7.28 -6.38
N GLY A 277 -5.50 6.67 -6.73
CA GLY A 277 -5.63 5.83 -7.92
C GLY A 277 -4.84 4.51 -7.80
N ALA A 278 -4.75 3.78 -8.91
CA ALA A 278 -4.13 2.47 -8.95
C ALA A 278 -2.60 2.57 -9.00
N ILE A 279 -1.91 2.20 -7.92
CA ILE A 279 -0.43 2.18 -7.84
C ILE A 279 0.06 0.73 -7.73
N GLY A 280 0.66 0.23 -8.81
CA GLY A 280 1.15 -1.14 -8.91
C GLY A 280 2.54 -1.38 -8.29
N PHE A 281 2.96 -2.65 -8.26
CA PHE A 281 4.29 -3.14 -7.88
C PHE A 281 4.75 -2.93 -6.43
N VAL A 282 4.16 -1.99 -5.68
CA VAL A 282 4.50 -1.77 -4.26
C VAL A 282 4.20 -3.03 -3.42
N GLY A 283 3.00 -3.59 -3.57
CA GLY A 283 2.56 -4.80 -2.86
C GLY A 283 3.31 -6.06 -3.27
N LEU A 284 3.85 -6.12 -4.48
CA LEU A 284 4.58 -7.29 -4.98
C LEU A 284 6.03 -7.30 -4.47
N VAL A 285 6.76 -6.20 -4.68
CA VAL A 285 8.23 -6.17 -4.56
C VAL A 285 8.69 -5.98 -3.12
N LEU A 286 8.05 -5.08 -2.39
CA LEU A 286 8.53 -4.62 -1.08
C LEU A 286 8.43 -5.70 0.01
N PRO A 287 7.35 -6.51 0.12
CA PRO A 287 7.32 -7.62 1.06
C PRO A 287 8.40 -8.67 0.77
N HIS A 288 8.73 -8.90 -0.50
CA HIS A 288 9.75 -9.85 -0.87
C HIS A 288 11.15 -9.36 -0.44
N ALA A 289 11.47 -8.09 -0.72
CA ALA A 289 12.70 -7.47 -0.26
C ALA A 289 12.79 -7.44 1.28
N ALA A 290 11.70 -7.09 1.97
CA ALA A 290 11.65 -7.09 3.43
C ALA A 290 11.89 -8.48 4.03
N ARG A 291 11.35 -9.55 3.43
CA ARG A 291 11.64 -10.94 3.87
C ARG A 291 13.11 -11.29 3.78
N ALA A 292 13.83 -10.79 2.78
CA ALA A 292 15.27 -10.99 2.66
C ALA A 292 16.07 -10.27 3.76
N LEU A 293 15.54 -9.16 4.30
CA LEU A 293 16.18 -8.37 5.35
C LEU A 293 15.90 -8.89 6.77
N VAL A 294 14.64 -9.22 7.08
CA VAL A 294 14.22 -9.52 8.46
C VAL A 294 13.67 -10.94 8.66
N GLY A 295 13.62 -11.73 7.60
CA GLY A 295 13.06 -13.08 7.61
C GLY A 295 11.53 -13.12 7.42
N PRO A 296 10.94 -14.33 7.44
CA PRO A 296 9.53 -14.52 7.08
C PRO A 296 8.51 -14.22 8.19
N GLY A 297 8.94 -14.06 9.44
CA GLY A 297 8.02 -13.91 10.58
C GLY A 297 7.21 -12.61 10.54
N HIS A 298 5.88 -12.73 10.48
CA HIS A 298 4.98 -11.60 10.16
C HIS A 298 5.01 -10.46 11.18
N ALA A 299 5.25 -10.76 12.46
CA ALA A 299 5.37 -9.74 13.50
C ALA A 299 6.49 -8.73 13.23
N ARG A 300 7.56 -9.16 12.54
CA ARG A 300 8.69 -8.31 12.14
C ARG A 300 8.56 -7.84 10.70
N LEU A 301 8.04 -8.71 9.83
CA LEU A 301 7.90 -8.43 8.42
C LEU A 301 6.93 -7.28 8.16
N LEU A 302 5.76 -7.25 8.80
CA LEU A 302 4.72 -6.26 8.50
C LEU A 302 5.18 -4.81 8.75
N PRO A 303 5.77 -4.45 9.92
CA PRO A 303 6.23 -3.08 10.14
C PRO A 303 7.40 -2.68 9.24
N VAL A 304 8.32 -3.61 8.96
CA VAL A 304 9.47 -3.35 8.07
C VAL A 304 9.00 -3.15 6.64
N THR A 305 8.04 -3.95 6.19
CA THR A 305 7.43 -3.84 4.86
C THR A 305 6.67 -2.53 4.71
N ALA A 306 5.96 -2.10 5.76
CA ALA A 306 5.28 -0.81 5.79
C ALA A 306 6.29 0.36 5.62
N LEU A 307 7.38 0.36 6.40
CA LEU A 307 8.41 1.41 6.31
C LEU A 307 9.11 1.41 4.95
N ALA A 308 9.46 0.23 4.42
CA ALA A 308 10.09 0.11 3.11
C ALA A 308 9.16 0.62 1.99
N GLY A 309 7.88 0.27 2.04
CA GLY A 309 6.86 0.77 1.12
C GLY A 309 6.68 2.29 1.20
N ALA A 310 6.64 2.84 2.41
CA ALA A 310 6.53 4.29 2.61
C ALA A 310 7.70 5.06 2.00
N VAL A 311 8.93 4.65 2.32
CA VAL A 311 10.15 5.27 1.77
C VAL A 311 10.17 5.16 0.26
N PHE A 312 9.89 3.96 -0.28
CA PHE A 312 9.87 3.73 -1.72
C PHE A 312 8.89 4.66 -2.44
N LEU A 313 7.65 4.75 -1.97
CA LEU A 313 6.64 5.54 -2.67
C LEU A 313 6.85 7.04 -2.54
N VAL A 314 7.40 7.53 -1.42
CA VAL A 314 7.84 8.94 -1.28
C VAL A 314 8.86 9.30 -2.36
N TRP A 315 9.87 8.45 -2.58
CA TRP A 315 10.89 8.70 -3.60
C TRP A 315 10.38 8.49 -5.02
N ALA A 316 9.50 7.51 -5.25
CA ALA A 316 8.87 7.31 -6.54
C ALA A 316 7.98 8.50 -6.94
N ASP A 317 7.17 9.04 -6.02
CA ASP A 317 6.40 10.27 -6.28
C ASP A 317 7.31 11.49 -6.47
N THR A 318 8.42 11.57 -5.71
CA THR A 318 9.42 12.63 -5.89
C THR A 318 10.04 12.62 -7.27
N LEU A 319 10.41 11.44 -7.78
CA LEU A 319 10.90 11.29 -9.14
C LEU A 319 9.81 11.63 -10.17
N ALA A 320 8.56 11.19 -9.93
CA ALA A 320 7.43 11.42 -10.83
C ALA A 320 7.14 12.91 -11.07
N ARG A 321 7.33 13.76 -10.05
CA ARG A 321 7.10 15.21 -10.15
C ARG A 321 8.29 16.01 -10.68
N THR A 322 9.50 15.44 -10.77
CA THR A 322 10.70 16.17 -11.21
C THR A 322 11.28 15.73 -12.54
N VAL A 323 10.98 14.52 -13.02
CA VAL A 323 11.68 13.95 -14.18
C VAL A 323 11.33 14.61 -15.51
N LEU A 324 10.13 15.21 -15.63
CA LEU A 324 9.66 15.91 -16.84
C LEU A 324 9.07 17.30 -16.52
N ASP A 325 9.53 17.96 -15.45
CA ASP A 325 9.10 19.31 -15.04
C ASP A 325 9.03 20.28 -16.25
N PRO A 326 7.87 20.94 -16.53
CA PRO A 326 6.66 21.10 -15.72
C PRO A 326 5.57 20.04 -15.88
N GLN A 327 5.77 19.00 -16.69
CA GLN A 327 4.82 17.90 -16.81
C GLN A 327 5.03 16.86 -15.71
N GLU A 328 3.95 16.50 -15.01
CA GLU A 328 3.98 15.43 -14.03
C GLU A 328 3.71 14.07 -14.68
N VAL A 329 4.57 13.08 -14.36
CA VAL A 329 4.35 11.69 -14.76
C VAL A 329 3.46 11.00 -13.71
N PRO A 330 2.50 10.14 -14.10
CA PRO A 330 1.76 9.35 -13.12
C PRO A 330 2.68 8.44 -12.30
N VAL A 331 2.49 8.41 -10.99
CA VAL A 331 3.38 7.66 -10.08
C VAL A 331 3.30 6.14 -10.32
N GLY A 332 2.17 5.63 -10.83
CA GLY A 332 2.04 4.21 -11.22
C GLY A 332 2.98 3.82 -12.37
N VAL A 333 3.28 4.75 -13.28
CA VAL A 333 4.27 4.54 -14.35
C VAL A 333 5.68 4.43 -13.76
N VAL A 334 6.06 5.36 -12.90
CA VAL A 334 7.39 5.38 -12.25
C VAL A 334 7.60 4.13 -11.40
N THR A 335 6.63 3.78 -10.56
CA THR A 335 6.70 2.58 -9.71
C THR A 335 6.80 1.30 -10.52
N SER A 336 6.16 1.20 -11.68
CA SER A 336 6.29 0.05 -12.58
C SER A 336 7.66 0.00 -13.26
N LEU A 337 8.14 1.14 -13.79
CA LEU A 337 9.45 1.24 -14.45
C LEU A 337 10.62 0.94 -13.52
N VAL A 338 10.51 1.30 -12.23
CA VAL A 338 11.54 1.00 -11.22
C VAL A 338 11.32 -0.38 -10.58
N GLY A 339 10.06 -0.72 -10.28
CA GLY A 339 9.69 -1.92 -9.56
C GLY A 339 9.94 -3.21 -10.35
N VAL A 340 9.64 -3.22 -11.65
CA VAL A 340 9.85 -4.41 -12.51
C VAL A 340 11.32 -4.82 -12.57
N PRO A 341 12.28 -3.94 -12.94
CA PRO A 341 13.70 -4.31 -12.95
C PRO A 341 14.23 -4.73 -11.57
N ALA A 342 13.82 -4.02 -10.51
CA ALA A 342 14.22 -4.36 -9.15
C ALA A 342 13.74 -5.77 -8.75
N PHE A 343 12.48 -6.10 -9.07
CA PHE A 343 11.92 -7.42 -8.83
C PHE A 343 12.66 -8.52 -9.58
N VAL A 344 12.93 -8.32 -10.87
CA VAL A 344 13.67 -9.26 -11.71
C VAL A 344 15.08 -9.50 -11.15
N LEU A 345 15.77 -8.45 -10.71
CA LEU A 345 17.10 -8.55 -10.13
C LEU A 345 17.11 -9.34 -8.82
N VAL A 346 16.09 -9.17 -7.98
CA VAL A 346 15.94 -9.98 -6.76
C VAL A 346 15.68 -11.44 -7.09
N LEU A 347 14.81 -11.74 -8.07
CA LEU A 347 14.58 -13.13 -8.53
C LEU A 347 15.86 -13.79 -9.05
N TYR A 348 16.69 -13.05 -9.78
CA TYR A 348 17.95 -13.57 -10.30
C TYR A 348 18.96 -13.92 -9.19
N ARG A 349 19.03 -13.09 -8.12
CA ARG A 349 19.89 -13.36 -6.97
C ARG A 349 19.45 -14.58 -6.17
N THR A 350 18.15 -14.79 -6.00
CA THR A 350 17.61 -15.92 -5.24
C THR A 350 17.86 -17.27 -5.93
N ARG A 351 18.01 -17.30 -7.26
CA ARG A 351 18.43 -18.51 -8.00
C ARG A 351 19.86 -18.96 -7.71
N ARG A 352 20.77 -18.06 -7.30
CA ARG A 352 22.18 -18.39 -7.03
C ARG A 352 22.43 -18.96 -5.62
N VAL A 353 21.42 -18.96 -4.76
CA VAL A 353 21.53 -19.41 -3.35
C VAL A 353 20.89 -20.80 -3.14
N ARG A 354 20.35 -21.41 -4.20
CA ARG A 354 19.94 -22.82 -4.23
C ARG A 354 20.93 -23.60 -5.09
#